data_AF-A0A7Y1UFK3-F1
#
_entry.id   AF-A0A7Y1UFK3-F1
#
_cell.length_a   1.000
_cell.length_b   1.000
_cell.length_c   1.000
_cell.angle_alpha   90.00
_cell.angle_beta   90.00
_cell.angle_gamma   90.00
#
_symmetry.space_group_name_H-M   'P 1'
#
loop_
_entity.id
_entity.type
_entity.pdbx_description
1 polymer ?
#
loop_
_entity_poly.entity_id
_entity_poly.type
_entity_poly.pdbx_seq_one_letter_code
_entity_poly.pdbx_strand_id
1 'polypeptide(L)'
;MGAILQQPDINNLVFLHIPKCAGSTFLFILNHQYKKLPRFDVAQTAPNKSNEQLLSELSEVEREKIHLIRGHVLFKIHKHLIGTTKYITFLRHPVSRVVSLYHFMKNTPQNRLYPV
;
A
#
# COMPACT_ATOMS: atom_id res chain seq x y z
N MET A 1 3.39 37.99 9.51
CA MET A 1 3.98 36.84 10.23
C MET A 1 3.09 35.61 9.99
N GLY A 2 3.26 34.93 8.85
CA GLY A 2 2.53 33.69 8.57
C GLY A 2 3.31 32.52 9.16
N ALA A 3 2.71 31.80 10.12
CA ALA A 3 3.30 30.57 10.64
C ALA A 3 3.43 29.56 9.49
N ILE A 4 4.64 29.35 9.02
CA ILE A 4 4.98 28.19 8.20
C ILE A 4 4.81 27.01 9.15
N LEU A 5 3.68 26.31 9.04
CA LEU A 5 3.49 25.02 9.68
C LEU A 5 4.64 24.15 9.17
N GLN A 6 5.66 23.92 10.00
CA GLN A 6 6.64 22.89 9.74
C GLN A 6 5.85 21.59 9.60
N GLN A 7 5.70 21.12 8.36
CA GLN A 7 5.10 19.82 8.14
C GLN A 7 6.01 18.81 8.83
N PRO A 8 5.48 17.94 9.70
CA PRO A 8 6.30 16.93 10.34
C PRO A 8 6.98 16.14 9.23
N ASP A 9 8.31 15.99 9.31
CA ASP A 9 9.07 15.17 8.36
C ASP A 9 8.42 13.80 8.33
N ILE A 10 7.80 13.47 7.19
CA ILE A 10 7.08 12.22 7.00
C ILE A 10 8.14 11.16 6.79
N ASN A 11 8.30 10.25 7.74
CA ASN A 11 9.24 9.14 7.57
C ASN A 11 8.67 8.09 6.63
N ASN A 12 7.36 7.79 6.77
CA ASN A 12 6.74 6.64 6.14
C ASN A 12 5.45 7.00 5.38
N LEU A 13 5.30 6.51 4.16
CA LEU A 13 4.05 6.54 3.40
C LEU A 13 3.43 5.13 3.30
N VAL A 14 2.16 4.99 3.64
CA VAL A 14 1.40 3.74 3.45
C VAL A 14 0.31 3.97 2.42
N PHE A 15 0.39 3.27 1.28
CA PHE A 15 -0.66 3.24 0.29
C PHE A 15 -1.62 2.06 0.54
N LEU A 16 -2.82 2.37 1.04
CA LEU A 16 -3.90 1.39 1.22
C LEU A 16 -4.61 1.17 -0.11
N HIS A 17 -4.20 0.11 -0.81
CA HIS A 17 -4.74 -0.21 -2.11
C HIS A 17 -6.14 -0.84 -2.01
N ILE A 18 -7.14 -0.12 -2.53
CA ILE A 18 -8.47 -0.66 -2.78
C ILE A 18 -8.56 -1.03 -4.28
N PRO A 19 -8.92 -2.29 -4.61
CA PRO A 19 -9.07 -2.72 -6.00
C PRO A 19 -10.00 -1.79 -6.80
N LYS A 20 -9.63 -1.56 -8.06
CA LYS A 20 -10.43 -0.82 -9.05
C LYS A 20 -10.64 0.67 -8.72
N CYS A 21 -9.75 1.24 -7.90
CA CYS A 21 -9.65 2.67 -7.59
C CYS A 21 -8.34 3.28 -8.12
N ALA A 22 -7.94 2.98 -9.37
CA ALA A 22 -6.69 3.48 -9.99
C ALA A 22 -5.37 3.09 -9.27
N GLY A 23 -5.40 2.05 -8.44
CA GLY A 23 -4.24 1.62 -7.67
C GLY A 23 -3.04 1.21 -8.50
N SER A 24 -3.22 0.53 -9.64
CA SER A 24 -2.13 0.15 -10.54
C SER A 24 -1.33 1.36 -11.04
N THR A 25 -2.03 2.43 -11.43
CA THR A 25 -1.40 3.69 -11.85
C THR A 25 -0.62 4.32 -10.72
N PHE A 26 -1.19 4.39 -9.51
CA PHE A 26 -0.47 4.97 -8.39
C PHE A 26 0.72 4.13 -7.94
N LEU A 27 0.62 2.79 -7.98
CA LEU A 27 1.74 1.89 -7.75
C LEU A 27 2.90 2.15 -8.73
N PHE A 28 2.60 2.45 -10.00
CA PHE A 28 3.59 2.85 -10.99
C PHE A 28 4.27 4.18 -10.65
N ILE A 29 3.49 5.18 -10.20
CA ILE A 29 4.04 6.46 -9.74
C ILE A 29 4.94 6.26 -8.52
N LEU A 30 4.49 5.51 -7.52
CA LEU A 30 5.26 5.20 -6.32
C LEU A 30 6.56 4.45 -6.66
N ASN A 31 6.52 3.49 -7.60
CA ASN A 31 7.72 2.80 -8.10
C ASN A 31 8.78 3.77 -8.59
N HIS A 32 8.35 4.80 -9.32
CA HIS A 32 9.26 5.78 -9.87
C HIS A 32 9.81 6.72 -8.79
N GLN A 33 8.92 7.26 -7.95
CA GLN A 33 9.29 8.24 -6.91
C GLN A 33 10.18 7.63 -5.82
N TYR A 34 9.93 6.38 -5.44
CA TYR A 34 10.67 5.67 -4.38
C TYR A 34 11.73 4.72 -4.93
N LYS A 35 12.14 4.86 -6.21
CA LYS A 35 13.08 3.92 -6.86
C LYS A 35 14.41 3.78 -6.10
N LYS A 36 14.90 4.87 -5.51
CA LYS A 36 16.18 4.93 -4.78
C LYS A 36 16.03 4.88 -3.26
N LEU A 37 14.80 4.77 -2.75
CA LEU A 37 14.53 4.74 -1.32
C LEU A 37 14.22 3.29 -0.89
N PRO A 38 14.65 2.88 0.32
CA PRO A 38 14.24 1.60 0.86
C PRO A 38 12.71 1.54 1.00
N ARG A 39 12.13 0.42 0.54
CA ARG A 39 10.67 0.20 0.46
C ARG A 39 10.32 -1.22 0.90
N PHE A 40 9.13 -1.39 1.45
CA PHE A 40 8.57 -2.69 1.82
C PHE A 40 7.42 -3.04 0.86
N ASP A 41 7.67 -4.02 -0.01
CA ASP A 41 6.72 -4.47 -1.04
C ASP A 41 5.91 -5.70 -0.57
N VAL A 42 4.71 -5.44 -0.06
CA VAL A 42 3.75 -6.41 0.51
C VAL A 42 3.42 -7.61 -0.40
N ALA A 43 3.44 -7.40 -1.73
CA ALA A 43 3.08 -8.44 -2.68
C ALA A 43 4.19 -9.49 -2.91
N GLN A 44 5.40 -9.28 -2.39
CA GLN A 44 6.56 -10.15 -2.62
C GLN A 44 7.01 -10.93 -1.37
N THR A 45 6.42 -10.63 -0.20
CA THR A 45 6.88 -11.17 1.07
C THR A 45 6.04 -12.38 1.46
N ALA A 46 6.61 -13.57 1.26
CA ALA A 46 6.20 -14.90 1.75
C ALA A 46 4.69 -15.25 1.72
N PRO A 47 4.25 -16.25 0.91
CA PRO A 47 2.83 -16.65 0.82
C PRO A 47 2.22 -17.17 2.15
N ASN A 48 3.04 -17.43 3.16
CA ASN A 48 2.64 -18.06 4.42
C ASN A 48 2.69 -17.12 5.64
N LYS A 49 3.01 -15.83 5.47
CA LYS A 49 3.10 -14.87 6.58
C LYS A 49 2.27 -13.61 6.29
N SER A 50 1.63 -13.07 7.33
CA SER A 50 1.00 -11.75 7.23
C SER A 50 2.05 -10.65 7.13
N ASN A 51 1.67 -9.51 6.56
CA ASN A 51 2.53 -8.33 6.51
C ASN A 51 2.98 -7.87 7.91
N GLU A 52 2.11 -8.01 8.92
CA GLU A 52 2.49 -7.68 10.30
C GLU A 52 3.58 -8.60 10.82
N GLN A 53 3.47 -9.92 10.57
CA GLN A 53 4.48 -10.90 10.98
C GLN A 53 5.83 -10.57 10.34
N LEU A 54 5.85 -10.30 9.05
CA LEU A 54 7.06 -9.95 8.32
C LEU A 54 7.73 -8.67 8.84
N LEU A 55 6.94 -7.62 9.12
CA LEU A 55 7.47 -6.38 9.70
C LEU A 55 7.94 -6.55 11.14
N SER A 56 7.31 -7.45 11.91
CA SER A 56 7.71 -7.74 13.29
C SER A 56 9.05 -8.46 13.38
N GLU A 57 9.41 -9.22 12.35
CA GLU A 57 10.69 -9.95 12.25
C GLU A 57 11.87 -9.04 11.85
N LEU A 58 11.60 -7.86 11.30
CA LEU A 58 12.62 -6.87 10.99
C LEU A 58 13.18 -6.23 12.27
N SER A 59 14.49 -6.04 12.30
CA SER A 59 15.15 -5.22 13.33
C SER A 59 14.67 -3.77 13.28
N GLU A 60 14.88 -3.03 14.37
CA GLU A 60 14.52 -1.62 14.43
C GLU A 60 15.21 -0.79 13.34
N VAL A 61 16.50 -1.04 13.10
CA VAL A 61 17.29 -0.39 12.04
C VAL A 61 16.74 -0.70 10.64
N GLU A 62 16.19 -1.89 10.41
CA GLU A 62 15.54 -2.23 9.15
C GLU A 62 14.19 -1.52 9.01
N ARG A 63 13.41 -1.44 10.09
CA ARG A 63 12.11 -0.74 10.10
C ARG A 63 12.24 0.76 9.92
N GLU A 64 13.28 1.39 10.48
CA GLU A 64 13.57 2.82 10.31
C GLU A 64 13.84 3.20 8.86
N LYS A 65 14.33 2.27 8.04
CA LYS A 65 14.61 2.50 6.63
C LYS A 65 13.36 2.43 5.74
N ILE A 66 12.21 2.00 6.26
CA ILE A 66 11.02 1.76 5.44
C ILE A 66 10.29 3.08 5.15
N HIS A 67 10.56 3.70 4.01
CA HIS A 67 9.88 4.95 3.64
C HIS A 67 8.53 4.75 2.94
N LEU A 68 8.26 3.53 2.47
CA LEU A 68 7.07 3.21 1.69
C LEU A 68 6.58 1.79 1.96
N ILE A 69 5.31 1.66 2.35
CA ILE A 69 4.54 0.43 2.28
C ILE A 69 3.45 0.60 1.22
N ARG A 70 3.29 -0.38 0.34
CA ARG A 70 2.26 -0.36 -0.70
C ARG A 70 1.74 -1.75 -1.02
N GLY A 71 0.50 -1.82 -1.50
CA GLY A 71 -0.16 -3.06 -1.92
C GLY A 71 -1.39 -3.37 -1.07
N HIS A 72 -1.77 -4.65 -1.02
CA HIS A 72 -2.90 -5.11 -0.20
C HIS A 72 -2.49 -5.23 1.27
N VAL A 73 -2.42 -4.09 1.93
CA VAL A 73 -2.14 -3.97 3.37
C VAL A 73 -3.39 -3.64 4.16
N LEU A 74 -3.46 -4.19 5.37
CA LEU A 74 -4.49 -3.85 6.33
C LEU A 74 -4.22 -2.48 6.97
N PHE A 75 -5.30 -1.82 7.39
CA PHE A 75 -5.19 -0.62 8.19
C PHE A 75 -4.48 -0.94 9.53
N LYS A 76 -3.78 0.05 10.09
CA LYS A 76 -2.95 -0.06 11.32
C LYS A 76 -1.57 -0.70 11.16
N ILE A 77 -1.13 -1.00 9.93
CA ILE A 77 0.24 -1.51 9.68
C ILE A 77 1.36 -0.58 10.21
N HIS A 78 1.09 0.72 10.37
CA HIS A 78 2.03 1.71 10.95
C HIS A 78 2.48 1.37 12.38
N LYS A 79 1.74 0.53 13.11
CA LYS A 79 2.16 0.06 14.45
C LYS A 79 3.47 -0.72 14.43
N HIS A 80 3.86 -1.22 13.26
CA HIS A 80 5.11 -1.93 13.02
C HIS A 80 6.13 -1.07 12.27
N LEU A 81 5.97 0.26 12.26
CA LEU A 81 6.88 1.21 11.64
C LEU A 81 7.46 2.15 12.69
N ILE A 82 8.63 2.69 12.41
CA ILE A 82 9.29 3.69 13.25
C ILE A 82 9.12 5.07 12.61
N GLY A 83 8.72 6.06 13.41
CA GLY A 83 8.53 7.45 12.96
C GLY A 83 7.11 7.79 12.50
N THR A 84 6.94 8.98 11.95
CA THR A 84 5.65 9.51 11.51
C THR A 84 5.18 8.79 10.24
N THR A 85 3.92 8.35 10.24
CA THR A 85 3.34 7.63 9.10
C THR A 85 2.13 8.37 8.56
N LYS A 86 2.09 8.56 7.23
CA LYS A 86 0.90 9.01 6.51
C LYS A 86 0.27 7.88 5.72
N TYR A 87 -1.06 7.91 5.68
CA TYR A 87 -1.85 7.01 4.87
C TYR A 87 -2.39 7.73 3.65
N ILE A 88 -2.35 7.07 2.50
CA ILE A 88 -3.01 7.52 1.29
C ILE A 88 -3.83 6.37 0.71
N THR A 89 -5.02 6.70 0.19
CA THR A 89 -5.90 5.77 -0.51
C THR A 89 -6.70 6.52 -1.55
N PHE A 90 -7.25 5.79 -2.52
CA PHE A 90 -8.17 6.33 -3.51
C PHE A 90 -9.51 5.64 -3.37
N LEU A 91 -10.56 6.47 -3.36
CA LEU A 91 -11.94 6.01 -3.36
C LEU A 91 -12.54 6.25 -4.73
N ARG A 92 -13.53 5.42 -5.07
CA ARG A 92 -14.32 5.52 -6.30
C ARG A 92 -15.78 5.34 -5.92
N HIS A 93 -16.67 5.94 -6.70
CA HIS A 93 -18.11 5.71 -6.57
C HIS A 93 -18.41 4.19 -6.45
N PRO A 94 -19.15 3.76 -5.41
CA PRO A 94 -19.22 2.35 -5.01
C PRO A 94 -19.76 1.46 -6.13
N VAL A 95 -20.81 1.89 -6.83
CA VAL A 95 -21.42 1.12 -7.93
C VAL A 95 -20.42 0.93 -9.07
N SER A 96 -19.74 2.00 -9.48
CA SER A 96 -18.78 1.97 -10.60
C SER A 96 -17.56 1.10 -10.28
N ARG A 97 -17.14 1.08 -9.00
CA ARG A 97 -16.08 0.18 -8.52
C ARG A 97 -16.50 -1.28 -8.63
N VAL A 98 -17.70 -1.63 -8.19
CA VAL A 98 -18.23 -3.01 -8.23
C VAL A 98 -18.37 -3.49 -9.68
N VAL A 99 -18.92 -2.68 -10.58
CA VAL A 99 -19.01 -3.01 -12.02
C VAL A 99 -17.63 -3.28 -12.60
N SER A 100 -16.66 -2.41 -12.31
CA SER A 100 -15.28 -2.59 -12.78
C SER A 100 -14.62 -3.86 -12.20
N LEU A 101 -14.93 -4.21 -10.96
CA LEU A 101 -14.44 -5.42 -10.31
C LEU A 101 -15.06 -6.68 -10.92
N TYR A 102 -16.37 -6.66 -11.19
CA TYR A 102 -17.08 -7.76 -11.84
C TYR A 102 -16.48 -8.09 -13.21
N HIS A 103 -16.33 -7.09 -14.09
CA HIS A 103 -15.73 -7.32 -15.42
C HIS A 103 -14.27 -7.79 -15.32
N PHE A 104 -13.52 -7.30 -14.33
CA PHE A 104 -12.17 -7.77 -14.09
C PHE A 104 -12.15 -9.26 -13.69
N MET A 105 -13.00 -9.67 -12.75
CA MET A 105 -13.12 -11.08 -12.33
C MET A 105 -13.57 -11.98 -13.48
N LYS A 106 -14.59 -11.56 -14.23
CA LYS A 106 -15.12 -12.29 -15.40
C LYS A 106 -14.09 -12.49 -16.51
N ASN A 107 -13.12 -11.60 -16.65
CA ASN A 107 -12.12 -11.65 -17.72
C ASN A 107 -10.75 -12.17 -17.24
N THR A 108 -10.64 -12.65 -16.01
CA THR A 108 -9.38 -13.16 -15.44
C THR A 108 -9.56 -14.64 -15.08
N PRO A 109 -9.16 -15.59 -15.95
CA PRO A 109 -9.37 -17.04 -15.75
C PRO A 109 -8.79 -17.59 -14.45
N GLN A 110 -7.73 -16.97 -13.94
CA GLN A 110 -7.07 -17.34 -12.68
C GLN A 110 -7.82 -16.81 -11.44
N ASN A 111 -8.90 -16.05 -11.62
CA ASN A 111 -9.70 -15.55 -10.52
C ASN A 111 -10.61 -16.66 -9.98
N ARG A 112 -10.65 -16.83 -8.66
CA ARG A 112 -11.49 -17.83 -7.99
C ARG A 112 -12.99 -17.71 -8.33
N LEU A 113 -13.44 -16.53 -8.74
CA LEU A 113 -14.83 -16.23 -9.09
C LEU A 113 -15.08 -16.19 -10.60
N TYR A 114 -14.17 -16.71 -11.41
CA TYR A 114 -14.38 -16.83 -12.85
C TYR A 114 -15.59 -17.74 -13.13
N PRO A 115 -16.58 -17.30 -13.95
CA PRO A 115 -17.74 -18.13 -14.25
C PRO A 115 -17.30 -19.39 -15.02
N VAL A 116 -17.69 -20.55 -14.49
CA VAL A 116 -17.55 -21.86 -15.14
C VAL A 116 -18.54 -21.98 -16.30
#